data_AF-A0A969BPT4-F1
#
_entry.id   AF-A0A969BPT4-F1
#
_cell.length_a   1.000
_cell.length_b   1.000
_cell.length_c   1.000
_cell.angle_alpha   90.00
_cell.angle_beta   90.00
_cell.angle_gamma   90.00
#
_symmetry.space_group_name_H-M   'P 1'
#
loop_
_entity.id
_entity.type
_entity.pdbx_description
1 polymer ?
#
loop_
_entity_poly.entity_id
_entity_poly.type
_entity_poly.pdbx_seq_one_letter_code
_entity_poly.pdbx_strand_id
1 'polypeptide(L)'
;MKNFLLILAAILPVFCSLVSCSSQVKAKKPVSYRFEHGRTALLKNGVAYAPRRAPAAVKRAIAAGNRLQGMPYKWGGGHAQQEDSGYDCSGTVSYVLREAGLLKGSMTSEGFFKYGKKGDGDWITIMSATATFS
;
A
#
# COMPACT_ATOMS: atom_id res chain seq x y z
N MET A 1 9.75 -37.01 34.16
CA MET A 1 10.19 -36.20 32.99
C MET A 1 9.12 -36.02 31.89
N LYS A 2 7.90 -36.58 32.00
CA LYS A 2 6.82 -36.36 31.02
C LYS A 2 5.97 -35.10 31.30
N ASN A 3 5.90 -34.67 32.56
CA ASN A 3 5.02 -33.58 33.00
C ASN A 3 5.60 -32.19 32.68
N PHE A 4 6.93 -32.08 32.52
CA PHE A 4 7.61 -30.84 32.17
C PHE A 4 7.51 -30.52 30.67
N LEU A 5 7.44 -31.56 29.82
CA LEU A 5 7.29 -31.42 28.37
C LEU A 5 5.87 -31.01 27.96
N LEU A 6 4.85 -31.37 28.76
CA LEU A 6 3.46 -30.97 28.54
C LEU A 6 3.21 -29.50 28.88
N ILE A 7 3.94 -28.93 29.85
CA ILE A 7 3.81 -27.52 30.22
C ILE A 7 4.42 -26.62 29.12
N LEU A 8 5.50 -27.05 28.47
CA LEU A 8 6.13 -26.30 27.37
C LEU A 8 5.25 -26.27 26.10
N ALA A 9 4.49 -27.32 25.83
CA ALA A 9 3.59 -27.42 24.68
C ALA A 9 2.31 -26.56 24.82
N ALA A 10 1.88 -26.24 26.04
CA ALA A 10 0.68 -25.44 26.31
C ALA A 10 0.93 -23.92 26.24
N ILE A 11 2.18 -23.47 26.29
CA ILE A 11 2.55 -22.03 26.31
C ILE A 11 2.82 -21.49 24.90
N LEU A 12 3.16 -22.36 23.94
CA LEU A 12 3.48 -22.01 22.55
C LEU A 12 2.34 -21.35 21.75
N PRO A 13 1.04 -21.71 21.89
CA PRO A 13 -0.02 -21.08 21.10
C PRO A 13 -0.49 -19.74 21.68
N VAL A 14 -0.15 -19.42 22.94
CA VAL A 14 -0.57 -18.17 23.61
C VAL A 14 0.30 -16.97 23.19
N PHE A 15 1.54 -17.22 22.77
CA PHE A 15 2.47 -16.16 22.33
C PHE A 15 2.31 -15.75 20.86
N CYS A 16 1.60 -16.52 20.03
CA CYS A 16 1.40 -16.18 18.62
C CYS A 16 0.21 -15.24 18.34
N SER A 17 -0.69 -15.02 19.32
CA SER A 17 -1.90 -14.22 19.13
C SER A 17 -1.70 -12.69 19.25
N LEU A 18 -0.48 -12.21 19.48
CA LEU A 18 -0.22 -10.78 19.69
C LEU A 18 0.51 -10.06 18.54
N VAL A 19 0.79 -10.74 17.42
CA VAL A 19 1.36 -10.07 16.23
C VAL A 19 0.26 -9.46 15.36
N SER A 20 -0.67 -8.72 15.99
CA SER A 20 -1.55 -7.79 15.27
C SER A 20 -0.97 -6.40 15.43
N CYS A 21 0.13 -6.13 14.73
CA CYS A 21 0.74 -4.80 14.68
C CYS A 21 -0.10 -3.89 13.76
N SER A 22 -1.29 -3.52 14.20
CA SER A 22 -2.13 -2.52 13.54
C SER A 22 -2.52 -1.47 14.57
N SER A 23 -1.56 -0.61 14.90
CA SER A 23 -1.85 0.66 15.58
C SER A 23 -2.50 1.60 14.56
N GLN A 24 -3.76 1.34 14.23
CA GLN A 24 -4.52 2.15 13.28
C GLN A 24 -4.82 3.50 13.94
N VAL A 25 -3.92 4.47 13.73
CA VAL A 25 -4.08 5.83 14.24
C VAL A 25 -5.31 6.48 13.61
N LYS A 26 -6.17 7.04 14.48
CA LYS A 26 -7.40 7.71 14.06
C LYS A 26 -7.04 8.90 13.16
N ALA A 27 -7.60 8.94 11.95
CA ALA A 27 -7.34 10.02 11.01
C ALA A 27 -7.73 11.37 11.64
N LYS A 28 -6.81 12.34 11.63
CA LYS A 28 -6.99 13.67 12.24
C LYS A 28 -8.13 14.47 11.59
N LYS A 29 -8.49 14.13 10.35
CA LYS A 29 -9.64 14.69 9.63
C LYS A 29 -10.46 13.53 9.05
N PRO A 30 -11.80 13.53 9.20
CA PRO A 30 -12.63 12.57 8.47
C PRO A 30 -12.46 12.80 6.97
N VAL A 31 -12.25 11.72 6.21
CA VAL A 31 -12.24 11.80 4.75
C VAL A 31 -13.69 12.00 4.32
N SER A 32 -14.06 13.23 3.96
CA SER A 32 -15.35 13.50 3.32
C SER A 32 -15.21 13.27 1.82
N TYR A 33 -15.95 12.30 1.28
CA TYR A 33 -16.00 12.10 -0.15
C TYR A 33 -16.87 13.20 -0.76
N ARG A 34 -16.24 14.17 -1.43
CA ARG A 34 -16.95 15.15 -2.26
C ARG A 34 -16.67 14.86 -3.72
N PHE A 35 -17.73 14.55 -4.47
CA PHE A 35 -17.62 14.40 -5.90
C PHE A 35 -17.42 15.78 -6.55
N GLU A 36 -16.29 15.94 -7.22
CA GLU A 36 -15.95 17.13 -7.99
C GLU A 36 -15.83 16.75 -9.46
N HIS A 37 -16.68 17.36 -10.30
CA HIS A 37 -16.74 17.02 -11.71
C HIS A 37 -15.38 17.23 -12.39
N GLY A 38 -14.86 16.16 -13.00
CA GLY A 38 -13.58 16.18 -13.71
C GLY A 38 -12.33 16.08 -12.82
N ARG A 39 -12.46 16.13 -11.48
CA ARG A 39 -11.35 15.90 -10.53
C ARG A 39 -11.47 14.60 -9.76
N THR A 40 -12.67 14.09 -9.54
CA THR A 40 -12.90 12.85 -8.79
C THR A 40 -12.92 11.63 -9.72
N ALA A 41 -12.20 10.57 -9.35
CA ALA A 41 -12.25 9.29 -10.04
C ALA A 41 -13.58 8.58 -9.74
N LEU A 42 -14.13 7.88 -10.73
CA LEU A 42 -15.34 7.09 -10.55
C LEU A 42 -14.96 5.62 -10.35
N LEU A 43 -15.54 4.96 -9.34
CA LEU A 43 -15.38 3.53 -9.15
C LEU A 43 -16.67 2.84 -9.59
N LYS A 44 -16.57 1.91 -10.55
CA LYS A 44 -17.71 1.12 -11.02
C LYS A 44 -17.28 -0.32 -11.25
N ASN A 45 -17.99 -1.27 -10.64
CA ASN A 45 -17.72 -2.71 -10.76
C ASN A 45 -16.25 -3.10 -10.43
N GLY A 46 -15.66 -2.47 -9.42
CA GLY A 46 -14.27 -2.70 -9.00
C GLY A 46 -13.21 -2.00 -9.86
N VAL A 47 -13.60 -1.35 -10.96
CA VAL A 47 -12.67 -0.63 -11.85
C VAL A 47 -12.75 0.87 -11.60
N ALA A 48 -11.59 1.49 -11.39
CA ALA A 48 -11.47 2.94 -11.22
C ALA A 48 -11.27 3.65 -12.58
N TYR A 49 -12.09 4.65 -12.85
CA TYR A 49 -12.03 5.48 -14.06
C TYR A 49 -11.37 6.81 -13.73
N ALA A 50 -10.30 7.10 -14.44
CA ALA A 50 -9.53 8.31 -14.20
C ALA A 50 -10.33 9.58 -14.55
N PRO A 51 -10.23 10.66 -13.75
CA PRO A 51 -10.90 11.92 -14.03
C PRO A 51 -10.44 12.53 -15.35
N ARG A 52 -11.34 13.23 -16.06
CA ARG A 52 -11.02 13.86 -17.36
C ARG A 52 -9.85 14.84 -17.25
N ARG A 53 -9.83 15.66 -16.19
CA ARG A 53 -8.80 16.69 -15.95
C ARG A 53 -7.54 16.16 -15.25
N ALA A 54 -7.48 14.87 -14.96
CA ALA A 54 -6.31 14.29 -14.32
C ALA A 54 -5.09 14.33 -15.26
N PRO A 55 -3.89 14.66 -14.74
CA PRO A 55 -2.64 14.55 -15.48
C PRO A 55 -2.41 13.14 -16.02
N ALA A 56 -1.63 13.03 -17.10
CA ALA A 56 -1.34 11.74 -17.73
C ALA A 56 -0.72 10.72 -16.76
N ALA A 57 0.15 11.16 -15.84
CA ALA A 57 0.74 10.31 -14.82
C ALA A 57 -0.33 9.70 -13.88
N VAL A 58 -1.33 10.48 -13.48
CA VAL A 58 -2.43 10.04 -12.61
C VAL A 58 -3.33 9.04 -13.33
N LYS A 59 -3.63 9.29 -14.61
CA LYS A 59 -4.41 8.36 -15.45
C LYS A 59 -3.69 7.01 -15.57
N ARG A 60 -2.37 7.03 -15.78
CA ARG A 60 -1.54 5.82 -15.81
C ARG A 60 -1.47 5.11 -14.46
N ALA A 61 -1.36 5.86 -13.36
CA ALA A 61 -1.39 5.29 -12.01
C ALA A 61 -2.71 4.55 -11.73
N ILE A 62 -3.85 5.14 -12.09
CA ILE A 62 -5.17 4.50 -11.94
C ILE A 62 -5.27 3.24 -12.80
N ALA A 63 -4.83 3.31 -14.05
CA ALA A 63 -4.81 2.14 -14.94
C ALA A 63 -3.93 1.01 -14.38
N ALA A 64 -2.76 1.35 -13.82
CA ALA A 64 -1.88 0.39 -13.16
C ALA A 64 -2.53 -0.24 -11.92
N GLY A 65 -3.19 0.56 -11.09
CA GLY A 65 -3.94 0.07 -9.93
C GLY A 65 -5.05 -0.92 -10.32
N ASN A 66 -5.78 -0.63 -11.39
CA ASN A 66 -6.79 -1.57 -11.91
C ASN A 66 -6.19 -2.90 -12.36
N ARG A 67 -4.98 -2.91 -12.93
CA ARG A 67 -4.29 -4.16 -13.33
C ARG A 67 -3.86 -5.02 -12.15
N LEU A 68 -3.55 -4.39 -11.01
CA LEU A 68 -3.21 -5.11 -9.78
C LEU A 68 -4.44 -5.71 -9.08
N GLN A 69 -5.65 -5.36 -9.49
CA GLN A 69 -6.87 -5.86 -8.88
C GLN A 69 -6.93 -7.40 -8.99
N GLY A 70 -7.02 -8.07 -7.83
CA GLY A 70 -7.10 -9.53 -7.75
C GLY A 70 -5.74 -10.25 -7.79
N MET A 71 -4.62 -9.52 -7.90
CA MET A 71 -3.30 -10.13 -7.76
C MET A 71 -3.02 -10.52 -6.30
N PRO A 72 -2.38 -11.67 -6.05
CA PRO A 72 -2.09 -12.12 -4.69
C PRO A 72 -1.01 -11.27 -4.03
N TYR A 73 -1.06 -11.19 -2.70
CA TYR A 73 0.04 -10.65 -1.91
C TYR A 73 1.21 -11.64 -1.92
N LYS A 74 2.41 -11.17 -2.23
CA LYS A 74 3.63 -11.99 -2.26
C LYS A 74 4.76 -11.23 -1.58
N TRP A 75 5.31 -11.79 -0.50
CA TRP A 75 6.43 -11.17 0.22
C TRP A 75 7.66 -11.00 -0.69
N GLY A 76 8.18 -9.77 -0.82
CA GLY A 76 9.25 -9.43 -1.77
C GLY A 76 8.80 -9.34 -3.23
N GLY A 77 7.50 -9.52 -3.50
CA GLY A 77 6.93 -9.50 -4.84
C GLY A 77 7.02 -8.11 -5.48
N GLY A 78 7.46 -8.05 -6.74
CA GLY A 78 7.61 -6.79 -7.47
C GLY A 78 8.95 -6.06 -7.27
N HIS A 79 9.87 -6.59 -6.47
CA HIS A 79 11.20 -6.00 -6.22
C HIS A 79 12.28 -6.49 -7.20
N ALA A 80 12.49 -7.81 -7.27
CA ALA A 80 13.50 -8.39 -8.18
C ALA A 80 12.97 -8.47 -9.63
N GLN A 81 11.68 -8.80 -9.77
CA GLN A 81 10.99 -8.88 -11.04
C GLN A 81 9.89 -7.82 -11.07
N GLN A 82 9.92 -6.96 -12.08
CA GLN A 82 9.00 -5.83 -12.16
C GLN A 82 7.56 -6.25 -12.47
N GLU A 83 7.40 -7.29 -13.30
CA GLU A 83 6.14 -7.97 -13.61
C GLU A 83 6.13 -9.33 -12.91
N ASP A 84 5.55 -9.39 -11.71
CA ASP A 84 5.58 -10.59 -10.86
C ASP A 84 4.16 -11.18 -10.72
N SER A 85 4.06 -12.44 -10.28
CA SER A 85 2.79 -13.13 -10.04
C SER A 85 2.03 -12.61 -8.82
N GLY A 86 2.66 -11.77 -8.00
CA GLY A 86 2.08 -11.10 -6.86
C GLY A 86 2.99 -9.99 -6.35
N TYR A 87 2.46 -9.10 -5.52
CA TYR A 87 3.16 -7.91 -5.05
C TYR A 87 3.04 -7.77 -3.53
N ASP A 88 4.09 -7.30 -2.88
CA ASP A 88 3.97 -6.84 -1.48
C ASP A 88 3.53 -5.37 -1.42
N CYS A 89 3.49 -4.80 -0.22
CA CYS A 89 3.07 -3.41 -0.02
C CYS A 89 3.94 -2.41 -0.80
N SER A 90 5.27 -2.51 -0.70
CA SER A 90 6.20 -1.61 -1.37
C SER A 90 6.35 -1.90 -2.86
N GLY A 91 6.25 -3.15 -3.27
CA GLY A 91 6.22 -3.60 -4.65
C GLY A 91 4.98 -3.10 -5.39
N THR A 92 3.80 -3.12 -4.73
CA THR A 92 2.55 -2.57 -5.28
C THR A 92 2.69 -1.07 -5.56
N VAL A 93 3.15 -0.30 -4.56
CA VAL A 93 3.36 1.15 -4.73
C VAL A 93 4.40 1.44 -5.81
N SER A 94 5.50 0.66 -5.83
CA SER A 94 6.55 0.78 -6.84
C SER A 94 6.03 0.52 -8.25
N TYR A 95 5.19 -0.51 -8.43
CA TYR A 95 4.57 -0.83 -9.72
C TYR A 95 3.72 0.35 -10.22
N VAL A 96 2.80 0.85 -9.40
CA VAL A 96 1.90 1.95 -9.77
C VAL A 96 2.69 3.21 -10.17
N LEU A 97 3.73 3.55 -9.41
CA LEU A 97 4.55 4.74 -9.69
C LEU A 97 5.43 4.58 -10.93
N ARG A 98 5.93 3.37 -11.20
CA ARG A 98 6.71 3.09 -12.41
C ARG A 98 5.86 3.21 -13.66
N GLU A 99 4.66 2.63 -13.64
CA GLU A 99 3.68 2.74 -14.74
C GLU A 99 3.22 4.19 -14.94
N ALA A 100 3.12 4.96 -13.86
CA ALA A 100 2.86 6.40 -13.91
C ALA A 100 4.05 7.22 -14.45
N GLY A 101 5.23 6.63 -14.62
CA GLY A 101 6.48 7.29 -15.01
C GLY A 101 7.08 8.19 -13.92
N LEU A 102 6.71 7.98 -12.66
CA LEU A 102 7.15 8.75 -11.50
C LEU A 102 8.35 8.09 -10.79
N LEU A 103 8.51 6.78 -10.94
CA LEU A 103 9.60 6.02 -10.33
C LEU A 103 10.33 5.17 -11.37
N LYS A 104 11.65 5.06 -11.24
CA LYS A 104 12.47 4.10 -11.99
C LYS A 104 12.80 2.92 -11.06
N GLY A 105 12.38 1.71 -11.45
CA GLY A 105 12.64 0.48 -10.69
C GLY A 105 11.62 0.21 -9.58
N SER A 106 12.13 -0.28 -8.44
CA SER A 106 11.38 -0.60 -7.22
C SER A 106 12.13 -0.12 -5.98
N MET A 107 11.40 0.18 -4.90
CA MET A 107 12.00 0.52 -3.62
C MET A 107 11.26 -0.14 -2.46
N THR A 108 11.93 -0.24 -1.31
CA THR A 108 11.34 -0.74 -0.05
C THR A 108 10.42 0.30 0.59
N SER A 109 9.58 -0.15 1.53
CA SER A 109 8.73 0.73 2.36
C SER A 109 9.52 1.84 3.06
N GLU A 110 10.73 1.54 3.54
CA GLU A 110 11.62 2.52 4.15
C GLU A 110 12.13 3.55 3.14
N GLY A 111 12.40 3.13 1.90
CA GLY A 111 12.76 4.04 0.81
C GLY A 111 11.69 5.10 0.56
N PHE A 112 10.41 4.72 0.66
CA PHE A 112 9.29 5.64 0.50
C PHE A 112 9.22 6.74 1.57
N PHE A 113 9.85 6.58 2.74
CA PHE A 113 9.91 7.65 3.75
C PHE A 113 10.67 8.89 3.26
N LYS A 114 11.57 8.73 2.27
CA LYS A 114 12.39 9.80 1.71
C LYS A 114 12.03 10.14 0.27
N TYR A 115 11.00 9.50 -0.28
CA TYR A 115 10.60 9.69 -1.67
C TYR A 115 9.54 10.78 -1.82
N GLY A 116 9.74 11.68 -2.79
CA GLY A 116 8.83 12.79 -3.04
C GLY A 116 8.95 13.92 -2.00
N LYS A 117 7.94 14.79 -1.95
CA LYS A 117 7.83 15.87 -0.96
C LYS A 117 6.91 15.42 0.18
N LYS A 118 7.23 15.80 1.41
CA LYS A 118 6.36 15.55 2.57
C LYS A 118 5.05 16.36 2.43
N GLY A 119 3.93 15.76 2.83
CA GLY A 119 2.61 16.38 2.84
C GLY A 119 1.67 15.86 1.76
N ASP A 120 0.47 16.44 1.71
CA ASP A 120 -0.55 16.07 0.74
C ASP A 120 -0.19 16.59 -0.66
N GLY A 121 -0.20 15.71 -1.65
CA GLY A 121 -0.03 16.09 -3.05
C GLY A 121 -1.35 16.50 -3.70
N ASP A 122 -1.27 17.23 -4.82
CA ASP A 122 -2.47 17.67 -5.56
C ASP A 122 -3.29 16.53 -6.16
N TRP A 123 -2.64 15.39 -6.43
CA TRP A 123 -3.24 14.24 -7.11
C TRP A 123 -2.82 12.88 -6.53
N ILE A 124 -1.57 12.73 -6.12
CA ILE A 124 -1.03 11.48 -5.57
C ILE A 124 -0.33 11.82 -4.26
N THR A 125 -0.74 11.14 -3.19
CA THR A 125 -0.07 11.18 -1.89
C THR A 125 0.39 9.77 -1.57
N ILE A 126 1.67 9.58 -1.30
CA ILE A 126 2.21 8.31 -0.80
C ILE A 126 2.27 8.43 0.72
N MET A 127 1.45 7.66 1.41
CA MET A 127 1.47 7.58 2.86
C MET A 127 2.39 6.43 3.26
N SER A 128 3.51 6.77 3.89
CA SER A 128 4.36 5.79 4.54
C SER A 128 4.48 6.22 6.01
N ALA A 129 3.97 5.39 6.92
CA ALA A 129 3.88 5.73 8.33
C ALA A 129 5.28 5.82 8.94
N THR A 130 5.78 7.03 9.15
CA THR A 130 6.90 7.25 10.07
C THR A 130 6.32 7.23 11.48
N ALA A 131 6.56 6.17 12.25
CA ALA A 131 6.28 6.20 13.68
C ALA A 131 7.34 7.08 14.35
N THR A 132 7.00 8.35 14.61
CA THR A 132 7.77 9.19 15.53
C THR A 132 7.31 8.87 16.95
N PHE A 133 8.15 8.18 17.71
CA PHE A 133 8.04 8.16 19.17
C PHE A 133 8.77 9.40 19.70
N SER A 134 8.09 10.20 20.53
CA SER A 134 8.71 11.25 21.35
C SER A 134 9.27 10.66 22.64
#